data_AF-A0A937XSN5-F1
#
_entry.id   AF-A0A937XSN5-F1
#
_cell.length_a   1.000
_cell.length_b   1.000
_cell.length_c   1.000
_cell.angle_alpha   90.00
_cell.angle_beta   90.00
_cell.angle_gamma   90.00
#
_symmetry.space_group_name_H-M   'P 1'
#
loop_
_entity.id
_entity.type
_entity.pdbx_description
1 polymer ?
#
loop_
_entity_poly.entity_id
_entity_poly.type
_entity_poly.pdbx_seq_one_letter_code
_entity_poly.pdbx_strand_id
1 'polypeptide(L)'
;MSQTTSLNESGAGGAQSFSRLRQFRENLTPFTVLSGLVIVVLAFLAIYPLSRVAIRMVYHSGRFDFRPLASMIDQPGLAVLLMNTALVVLISAVVSVLIGAIMAWINERTDARMGVLTDALPLVPFLLPPIAGAIGWALLLSDRAGLLNAVFRWMLNGVFGMNMTEGPLNIYTWPGLVFVYVIYSVPYVY
;
A
#
# COMPACT_ATOMS: atom_id res chain seq x y z
N MET A 1 42.41 50.02 -8.34
CA MET A 1 41.90 48.81 -7.67
C MET A 1 40.65 49.25 -6.91
N SER A 2 39.43 48.73 -7.05
CA SER A 2 38.91 47.50 -7.63
C SER A 2 37.37 47.62 -7.51
N GLN A 3 36.64 47.76 -8.63
CA GLN A 3 35.17 47.71 -8.66
C GLN A 3 34.70 47.12 -9.99
N THR A 4 34.64 45.80 -10.09
CA THR A 4 34.06 45.09 -11.25
C THR A 4 33.50 43.73 -10.84
N THR A 5 32.48 43.65 -9.96
CA THR A 5 31.71 42.39 -9.79
C THR A 5 30.35 42.61 -9.11
N SER A 6 29.32 43.10 -9.80
CA SER A 6 27.94 42.96 -9.27
C SER A 6 26.78 43.09 -10.26
N LEU A 7 26.98 43.16 -11.58
CA LEU A 7 25.89 43.50 -12.52
C LEU A 7 25.60 42.44 -13.59
N ASN A 8 25.62 41.14 -13.26
CA ASN A 8 25.25 40.12 -14.25
C ASN A 8 24.46 38.90 -13.75
N GLU A 9 23.59 39.07 -12.74
CA GLU A 9 22.68 37.97 -12.31
C GLU A 9 21.19 38.26 -12.59
N SER A 10 20.82 39.52 -12.86
CA SER A 10 19.41 39.92 -13.04
C SER A 10 18.81 39.65 -14.43
N GLY A 11 19.62 39.40 -15.47
CA GLY A 11 19.16 39.27 -16.86
C GLY A 11 18.87 37.83 -17.31
N ALA A 12 19.38 36.83 -16.60
CA ALA A 12 19.31 35.43 -17.02
C ALA A 12 17.94 34.77 -16.75
N GLY A 13 17.21 35.21 -15.72
CA GLY A 13 15.92 34.62 -15.35
C GLY A 13 14.77 34.92 -16.34
N GLY A 14 14.77 36.12 -16.94
CA GLY A 14 13.75 36.52 -17.92
C GLY A 14 13.89 35.75 -19.24
N ALA A 15 15.11 35.66 -19.78
CA ALA A 15 15.38 34.98 -21.03
C ALA A 15 15.07 33.46 -20.98
N GLN A 16 15.30 32.81 -19.83
CA GLN A 16 14.95 31.40 -19.62
C GLN A 16 13.44 31.16 -19.47
N SER A 17 12.68 32.12 -18.94
CA SER A 17 11.22 32.01 -18.81
C SER A 17 10.51 32.16 -20.16
N PHE A 18 10.97 33.10 -21.00
CA PHE A 18 10.40 33.31 -22.33
C PHE A 18 10.74 32.19 -23.31
N SER A 19 11.90 31.53 -23.18
CA SER A 19 12.26 30.38 -24.02
C SER A 19 11.44 29.12 -23.67
N ARG A 20 11.19 28.85 -22.38
CA ARG A 20 10.35 27.71 -21.93
C ARG A 20 8.92 27.79 -22.45
N LEU A 21 8.32 29.00 -22.46
CA LEU A 21 6.95 29.22 -22.95
C LEU A 21 6.83 29.06 -24.48
N ARG A 22 7.88 29.41 -25.23
CA ARG A 22 7.91 29.26 -26.70
C ARG A 22 8.14 27.79 -27.11
N GLN A 23 9.03 27.09 -26.41
CA GLN A 23 9.34 25.68 -26.64
C GLN A 23 8.14 24.76 -26.31
N PHE A 24 7.29 25.14 -25.35
CA PHE A 24 6.03 24.44 -25.04
C PHE A 24 5.00 24.52 -26.17
N ARG A 25 5.03 25.60 -26.98
CA ARG A 25 4.09 25.84 -28.09
C ARG A 25 4.51 25.14 -29.39
N GLU A 26 5.82 24.95 -29.59
CA GLU A 26 6.38 24.27 -30.78
C GLU A 26 6.37 22.73 -30.65
N ASN A 27 6.19 22.20 -29.44
CA ASN A 27 6.09 20.76 -29.15
C ASN A 27 4.63 20.24 -29.04
N LEU A 28 3.64 20.97 -29.56
CA LEU A 28 2.25 20.51 -29.64
C LEU A 28 2.09 19.46 -30.75
N THR A 29 2.79 18.35 -30.61
CA THR A 29 2.52 17.13 -31.36
C THR A 29 1.13 16.61 -30.97
N PRO A 30 0.37 15.99 -31.90
CA PRO A 30 -0.92 15.36 -31.58
C PRO A 30 -0.85 14.42 -30.37
N PHE A 31 0.30 13.78 -30.18
CA PHE A 31 0.60 12.93 -29.04
C PHE A 31 0.66 13.70 -27.71
N THR A 32 1.27 14.90 -27.66
CA THR A 32 1.31 15.74 -26.45
C THR A 32 -0.08 16.25 -26.07
N VAL A 33 -0.90 16.58 -27.07
CA VAL A 33 -2.29 16.98 -26.86
C VAL A 33 -3.12 15.81 -26.32
N LEU A 34 -2.98 14.62 -26.93
CA LEU A 34 -3.69 13.42 -26.49
C LEU A 34 -3.29 12.99 -25.08
N SER A 35 -1.99 12.93 -24.79
CA SER A 35 -1.48 12.57 -23.46
C SER A 35 -1.88 13.61 -22.41
N GLY A 36 -1.81 14.91 -22.72
CA GLY A 36 -2.32 15.96 -21.85
C GLY A 36 -3.81 15.82 -21.56
N LEU A 37 -4.62 15.51 -22.57
CA LEU A 37 -6.05 15.25 -22.41
C LEU A 37 -6.30 14.01 -21.53
N VAL A 38 -5.57 12.92 -21.75
CA VAL A 38 -5.66 11.71 -20.91
C VAL A 38 -5.32 12.03 -19.45
N ILE A 39 -4.25 12.78 -19.19
CA ILE A 39 -3.87 13.21 -17.84
C ILE A 39 -4.98 14.02 -17.19
N VAL A 40 -5.54 15.01 -17.90
CA VAL A 40 -6.63 15.85 -17.39
C VAL A 40 -7.87 15.00 -17.07
N VAL A 41 -8.24 14.07 -17.95
CA VAL A 41 -9.38 13.18 -17.74
C VAL A 41 -9.16 12.28 -16.52
N LEU A 42 -7.98 11.64 -16.40
CA LEU A 42 -7.65 10.79 -15.26
C LEU A 42 -7.61 11.58 -13.95
N ALA A 43 -7.02 12.77 -13.97
CA ALA A 43 -6.98 13.67 -12.83
C ALA A 43 -8.41 14.08 -12.42
N PHE A 44 -9.26 14.46 -13.37
CA PHE A 44 -10.67 14.77 -13.11
C PHE A 44 -11.40 13.57 -12.51
N LEU A 45 -11.21 12.38 -13.06
CA LEU A 45 -11.87 11.15 -12.60
C LEU A 45 -11.49 10.79 -11.15
N ALA A 46 -10.23 11.05 -10.76
CA ALA A 46 -9.75 10.82 -9.39
C ALA A 46 -10.16 11.95 -8.42
N ILE A 47 -10.00 13.22 -8.83
CA ILE A 47 -10.21 14.38 -7.97
C ILE A 47 -11.70 14.64 -7.74
N TYR A 48 -12.56 14.40 -8.73
CA TYR A 48 -13.99 14.67 -8.62
C TYR A 48 -14.66 13.93 -7.45
N PRO A 49 -14.58 12.59 -7.30
CA PRO A 49 -15.22 11.90 -6.18
C PRO A 49 -14.61 12.31 -4.82
N LEU A 50 -13.29 12.49 -4.74
CA LEU A 50 -12.62 12.94 -3.51
C LEU A 50 -13.10 14.33 -3.09
N SER A 51 -13.20 15.26 -4.05
CA SER A 51 -13.72 16.61 -3.83
C SER A 51 -15.19 16.56 -3.39
N ARG A 52 -15.99 15.68 -4.00
CA ARG A 52 -17.41 15.51 -3.63
C ARG A 52 -17.56 15.02 -2.19
N VAL A 53 -16.70 14.10 -1.74
CA VAL A 53 -16.67 13.63 -0.35
C VAL A 53 -16.25 14.78 0.57
N ALA A 54 -15.16 15.47 0.27
CA ALA A 54 -14.66 16.59 1.07
C ALA A 54 -15.69 17.72 1.22
N ILE A 55 -16.35 18.12 0.13
CA ILE A 55 -17.40 19.15 0.16
C ILE A 55 -18.60 18.66 0.98
N ARG A 56 -19.04 17.40 0.82
CA ARG A 56 -20.18 16.87 1.59
C ARG A 56 -19.93 16.76 3.09
N MET A 57 -18.67 16.69 3.52
CA MET A 57 -18.30 16.67 4.95
C MET A 57 -18.54 18.02 5.64
N VAL A 58 -18.50 19.13 4.89
CA VAL A 58 -18.61 20.50 5.44
C VAL A 58 -19.83 21.26 4.92
N TYR A 59 -20.42 20.81 3.82
CA TYR A 59 -21.54 21.47 3.15
C TYR A 59 -22.69 20.49 2.98
N HIS A 60 -23.77 20.73 3.72
CA HIS A 60 -24.96 19.88 3.76
C HIS A 60 -26.22 20.75 3.61
N SER A 61 -27.14 20.34 2.75
CA SER A 61 -28.45 21.01 2.57
C SER A 61 -28.41 22.52 2.32
N GLY A 62 -27.41 23.00 1.57
CA GLY A 62 -27.29 24.42 1.22
C GLY A 62 -26.66 25.31 2.29
N ARG A 63 -26.10 24.72 3.36
CA ARG A 63 -25.42 25.45 4.44
C ARG A 63 -24.10 24.78 4.79
N PHE A 64 -23.15 25.57 5.28
CA PHE A 64 -21.96 25.03 5.94
C PHE A 64 -22.40 24.44 7.29
N ASP A 65 -22.23 23.14 7.45
CA ASP A 65 -22.55 22.40 8.67
C ASP A 65 -21.38 21.47 9.01
N PHE A 66 -20.75 21.73 10.16
CA PHE A 66 -19.63 20.94 10.67
C PHE A 66 -20.08 19.80 11.60
N ARG A 67 -21.38 19.69 11.90
CA ARG A 67 -21.92 18.59 12.71
C ARG A 67 -21.59 17.21 12.17
N PRO A 68 -21.66 16.94 10.84
CA PRO A 68 -21.24 15.64 10.31
C PRO A 68 -19.79 15.32 10.65
N LEU A 69 -18.89 16.29 10.53
CA LEU A 69 -17.47 16.11 10.88
C LEU A 69 -17.28 15.85 12.38
N ALA A 70 -17.93 16.62 13.25
CA ALA A 70 -17.88 16.41 14.70
C ALA A 70 -18.41 15.02 15.09
N SER A 71 -19.58 14.64 14.57
CA SER A 71 -20.19 13.33 14.80
C SER A 71 -19.34 12.16 14.27
N MET A 72 -18.53 12.38 13.23
CA MET A 72 -17.58 11.36 12.74
C MET A 72 -16.42 11.17 13.72
N ILE A 73 -15.86 12.25 14.24
CA ILE A 73 -14.73 12.21 15.19
C ILE A 73 -15.16 11.64 16.55
N ASP A 74 -16.38 11.99 16.98
CA ASP A 74 -16.97 11.51 18.24
C ASP A 74 -17.48 10.06 18.17
N GLN A 75 -17.29 9.35 17.04
CA GLN A 75 -17.73 7.96 16.94
C GLN A 75 -17.03 7.08 17.98
N PRO A 76 -17.79 6.34 18.81
CA PRO A 76 -17.22 5.44 19.79
C PRO A 76 -16.41 4.36 19.07
N GLY A 77 -15.12 4.28 19.39
CA GLY A 77 -14.19 3.30 18.82
C GLY A 77 -13.35 3.78 17.65
N LEU A 78 -13.57 5.00 17.11
CA LEU A 78 -12.73 5.53 16.01
C LEU A 78 -11.25 5.59 16.42
N ALA A 79 -10.94 6.12 17.61
CA ALA A 79 -9.56 6.23 18.09
C ALA A 79 -8.88 4.86 18.22
N VAL A 80 -9.60 3.85 18.72
CA VAL A 80 -9.10 2.47 18.87
C VAL A 80 -8.88 1.83 17.49
N LEU A 81 -9.82 2.03 16.56
CA LEU A 81 -9.70 1.56 15.19
C LEU A 81 -8.47 2.16 14.51
N LEU A 82 -8.30 3.49 14.57
CA LEU A 82 -7.16 4.18 13.98
C LEU A 82 -5.84 3.72 14.59
N MET A 83 -5.78 3.57 15.92
CA MET A 83 -4.58 3.06 16.61
C MET A 83 -4.26 1.63 16.17
N ASN A 84 -5.26 0.74 16.13
CA ASN A 84 -5.07 -0.63 15.68
C ASN A 84 -4.56 -0.68 14.24
N THR A 85 -5.17 0.07 13.33
CA THR A 85 -4.71 0.16 11.94
C THR A 85 -3.28 0.68 11.85
N ALA A 86 -2.95 1.76 12.58
CA ALA A 86 -1.60 2.31 12.58
C ALA A 86 -0.57 1.29 13.08
N LEU A 87 -0.87 0.58 14.17
CA LEU A 87 0.00 -0.46 14.72
C LEU A 87 0.16 -1.65 13.76
N VAL A 88 -0.91 -2.16 13.16
CA VAL A 88 -0.83 -3.26 12.18
C VAL A 88 0.05 -2.86 11.01
N VAL A 89 -0.18 -1.67 10.43
CA VAL A 89 0.58 -1.19 9.28
C VAL A 89 2.05 -0.98 9.64
N LEU A 90 2.33 -0.36 10.78
CA LEU A 90 3.71 -0.09 11.21
C LEU A 90 4.49 -1.39 11.46
N ILE A 91 3.91 -2.31 12.24
CA ILE A 91 4.54 -3.59 12.55
C ILE A 91 4.75 -4.39 11.27
N SER A 92 3.73 -4.47 10.41
CA SER A 92 3.84 -5.22 9.15
C SER A 92 4.87 -4.60 8.23
N ALA A 93 4.93 -3.28 8.11
CA ALA A 93 5.93 -2.58 7.28
C ALA A 93 7.36 -2.88 7.75
N VAL A 94 7.64 -2.80 9.06
CA VAL A 94 8.96 -3.10 9.61
C VAL A 94 9.35 -4.56 9.34
N VAL A 95 8.45 -5.50 9.62
CA VAL A 95 8.70 -6.93 9.40
C VAL A 95 8.88 -7.25 7.92
N SER A 96 8.06 -6.67 7.04
CA SER A 96 8.18 -6.85 5.59
C SER A 96 9.49 -6.30 5.05
N VAL A 97 9.94 -5.13 5.51
CA VAL A 97 11.26 -4.58 5.10
C VAL A 97 12.38 -5.52 5.51
N LEU A 98 12.34 -6.07 6.73
CA LEU A 98 13.35 -7.03 7.18
C LEU A 98 13.35 -8.29 6.30
N ILE A 99 12.18 -8.88 6.04
CA ILE A 99 12.05 -10.10 5.22
C ILE A 99 12.45 -9.81 3.77
N GLY A 100 11.96 -8.73 3.18
CA GLY A 100 12.26 -8.30 1.82
C GLY A 100 13.74 -8.02 1.63
N ALA A 101 14.37 -7.30 2.56
CA ALA A 101 15.81 -7.04 2.53
C ALA A 101 16.64 -8.33 2.64
N ILE A 102 16.24 -9.28 3.49
CA ILE A 102 16.89 -10.60 3.59
C ILE A 102 16.75 -11.35 2.27
N MET A 103 15.56 -11.40 1.69
CA MET A 103 15.31 -12.07 0.41
C MET A 103 16.13 -11.43 -0.72
N ALA A 104 16.14 -10.09 -0.82
CA ALA A 104 16.90 -9.34 -1.82
C ALA A 104 18.41 -9.58 -1.65
N TRP A 105 18.90 -9.54 -0.41
CA TRP A 105 20.30 -9.82 -0.12
C TRP A 105 20.68 -11.26 -0.49
N ILE A 106 19.84 -12.25 -0.16
CA ILE A 106 20.07 -13.64 -0.56
C ILE A 106 20.14 -13.75 -2.08
N ASN A 107 19.22 -13.12 -2.80
CA ASN A 107 19.13 -13.25 -4.25
C ASN A 107 20.28 -12.53 -4.99
N GLU A 108 20.70 -11.36 -4.50
CA GLU A 108 21.78 -10.60 -5.13
C GLU A 108 23.19 -11.08 -4.73
N ARG A 109 23.37 -11.51 -3.48
CA ARG A 109 24.71 -11.76 -2.91
C ARG A 109 25.05 -13.23 -2.71
N THR A 110 24.05 -14.11 -2.75
CA THR A 110 24.29 -15.55 -2.63
C THR A 110 24.08 -16.21 -3.97
N ASP A 111 24.97 -17.13 -4.36
CA ASP A 111 24.78 -18.03 -5.51
C ASP A 111 23.66 -19.08 -5.26
N ALA A 112 22.67 -18.76 -4.42
CA ALA A 112 21.47 -19.56 -4.15
C ALA A 112 20.54 -19.52 -5.37
N ARG A 113 21.05 -20.03 -6.49
CA ARG A 113 20.34 -20.27 -7.75
C ARG A 113 19.35 -21.41 -7.55
N MET A 114 18.24 -21.15 -6.85
CA MET A 114 17.00 -21.90 -7.10
C MET A 114 16.27 -21.36 -8.36
N GLY A 115 16.98 -20.59 -9.18
CA GLY A 115 16.51 -20.06 -10.46
C GLY A 115 15.30 -19.15 -10.29
N VAL A 116 14.36 -19.25 -11.24
CA VAL A 116 13.11 -18.48 -11.30
C VAL A 116 12.33 -18.52 -9.99
N LEU A 117 12.50 -19.56 -9.16
CA LEU A 117 11.75 -19.69 -7.92
C LEU A 117 12.15 -18.64 -6.88
N THR A 118 13.43 -18.31 -6.73
CA THR A 118 13.88 -17.27 -5.78
C THR A 118 13.42 -15.88 -6.23
N ASP A 119 13.41 -15.62 -7.54
CA ASP A 119 12.96 -14.35 -8.13
C ASP A 119 11.44 -14.18 -8.06
N ALA A 120 10.69 -15.27 -8.25
CA ALA A 120 9.24 -15.24 -8.32
C ALA A 120 8.56 -15.30 -6.95
N LEU A 121 9.15 -16.01 -5.97
CA LEU A 121 8.55 -16.22 -4.64
C LEU A 121 8.13 -14.91 -3.94
N PRO A 122 8.97 -13.86 -3.88
CA PRO A 122 8.58 -12.58 -3.30
C PRO A 122 7.39 -11.94 -4.01
N LEU A 123 7.27 -12.16 -5.33
CA LEU A 123 6.24 -11.57 -6.20
C LEU A 123 4.92 -12.35 -6.22
N VAL A 124 4.89 -13.58 -5.72
CA VAL A 124 3.68 -14.43 -5.68
C VAL A 124 2.44 -13.71 -5.11
N PRO A 125 2.53 -12.93 -4.01
CA PRO A 125 1.38 -12.22 -3.46
C PRO A 125 0.73 -11.23 -4.43
N PHE A 126 1.48 -10.66 -5.39
CA PHE A 126 0.93 -9.78 -6.43
C PHE A 126 0.15 -10.51 -7.51
N LEU A 127 0.42 -11.81 -7.70
CA LEU A 127 -0.29 -12.63 -8.69
C LEU A 127 -1.72 -12.97 -8.22
N LEU A 128 -1.97 -12.91 -6.91
CA LEU A 128 -3.25 -13.26 -6.31
C LEU A 128 -4.07 -11.99 -6.00
N PRO A 129 -5.35 -11.94 -6.40
CA PRO A 129 -6.25 -10.92 -5.88
C PRO A 129 -6.26 -10.94 -4.35
N PRO A 130 -6.20 -9.78 -3.66
CA PRO A 130 -6.13 -9.73 -2.20
C PRO A 130 -7.26 -10.50 -1.50
N ILE A 131 -8.48 -10.43 -2.06
CA ILE A 131 -9.65 -11.17 -1.56
C ILE A 131 -9.43 -12.68 -1.67
N ALA A 132 -8.88 -13.15 -2.80
CA ALA A 132 -8.68 -14.57 -3.04
C ALA A 132 -7.68 -15.17 -2.03
N GLY A 133 -6.57 -14.48 -1.75
CA GLY A 133 -5.63 -14.99 -0.76
C GLY A 133 -6.09 -14.80 0.68
N ALA A 134 -6.90 -13.77 1.00
CA ALA A 134 -7.55 -13.71 2.30
C ALA A 134 -8.44 -14.93 2.56
N ILE A 135 -9.24 -15.34 1.57
CA ILE A 135 -10.04 -16.58 1.63
C ILE A 135 -9.12 -17.81 1.71
N GLY A 136 -8.05 -17.86 0.93
CA GLY A 136 -7.06 -18.95 0.98
C GLY A 136 -6.46 -19.14 2.37
N TRP A 137 -6.00 -18.06 3.01
CA TRP A 137 -5.48 -18.10 4.37
C TRP A 137 -6.55 -18.48 5.39
N ALA A 138 -7.80 -18.04 5.24
CA ALA A 138 -8.91 -18.48 6.08
C ALA A 138 -9.21 -19.98 5.96
N LEU A 139 -9.19 -20.53 4.75
CA LEU A 139 -9.36 -21.97 4.51
C LEU A 139 -8.20 -22.80 5.07
N LEU A 140 -6.98 -22.24 5.11
CA LEU A 140 -5.82 -22.94 5.64
C LEU A 140 -5.73 -22.87 7.18
N LEU A 141 -5.98 -21.67 7.74
CA LEU A 141 -5.59 -21.30 9.11
C LEU A 141 -6.78 -20.92 10.01
N SER A 142 -8.03 -21.18 9.60
CA SER A 142 -9.16 -21.05 10.52
C SER A 142 -9.09 -22.11 11.63
N ASP A 143 -9.36 -21.68 12.86
CA ASP A 143 -9.29 -22.48 14.08
C ASP A 143 -10.08 -23.80 14.02
N ARG A 144 -11.29 -23.77 13.43
CA ARG A 144 -12.21 -24.91 13.41
C ARG A 144 -12.13 -25.73 12.13
N ALA A 145 -12.12 -25.05 10.98
CA ALA A 145 -12.25 -25.66 9.66
C ALA A 145 -10.98 -25.60 8.81
N GLY A 146 -9.88 -25.06 9.36
CA GLY A 146 -8.63 -24.87 8.63
C GLY A 146 -8.00 -26.19 8.22
N LEU A 147 -7.56 -26.30 6.97
CA LEU A 147 -6.89 -27.51 6.45
C LEU A 147 -5.62 -27.84 7.25
N LEU A 148 -4.82 -26.83 7.61
CA LEU A 148 -3.61 -27.05 8.41
C LEU A 148 -3.96 -27.52 9.83
N ASN A 149 -4.99 -26.92 10.43
CA ASN A 149 -5.50 -27.36 11.73
C ASN A 149 -6.10 -28.77 11.69
N ALA A 150 -6.69 -29.20 10.58
CA ALA A 150 -7.13 -30.58 10.39
C ALA A 150 -5.94 -31.55 10.36
N VAL A 151 -4.85 -31.20 9.65
CA VAL A 151 -3.61 -31.98 9.63
C VAL A 151 -2.97 -32.03 11.03
N PHE A 152 -2.90 -30.90 11.75
CA PHE A 152 -2.39 -30.87 13.13
C PHE A 152 -3.22 -31.75 14.05
N ARG A 153 -4.55 -31.67 14.01
CA ARG A 153 -5.42 -32.56 14.80
C ARG A 153 -5.19 -34.02 14.46
N TRP A 154 -5.13 -34.38 13.17
CA TRP A 154 -4.84 -35.76 12.78
C TRP A 154 -3.50 -36.26 13.34
N MET A 155 -2.44 -35.45 13.21
CA MET A 155 -1.11 -35.80 13.70
C MET A 155 -1.08 -35.88 15.24
N LEU A 156 -1.66 -34.90 15.93
CA LEU A 156 -1.63 -34.81 17.39
C LEU A 156 -2.54 -35.84 18.07
N ASN A 157 -3.72 -36.11 17.50
CA ASN A 157 -4.61 -37.15 17.99
C ASN A 157 -3.99 -38.55 17.75
N GLY A 158 -3.37 -38.75 16.57
CA GLY A 158 -2.79 -40.04 16.18
C GLY A 158 -1.47 -40.38 16.88
N VAL A 159 -0.62 -39.38 17.15
CA VAL A 159 0.72 -39.58 17.73
C VAL A 159 0.73 -39.34 19.24
N PHE A 160 -0.05 -38.37 19.74
CA PHE A 160 0.00 -37.92 21.13
C PHE A 160 -1.30 -38.16 21.92
N GLY A 161 -2.36 -38.68 21.28
CA GLY A 161 -3.64 -38.98 21.95
C GLY A 161 -4.38 -37.75 22.51
N MET A 162 -3.99 -36.54 22.11
CA MET A 162 -4.58 -35.29 22.60
C MET A 162 -5.84 -34.96 21.79
N ASN A 163 -7.05 -35.13 22.36
CA ASN A 163 -8.30 -34.81 21.65
C ASN A 163 -8.56 -33.30 21.60
N MET A 164 -7.98 -32.59 20.62
CA MET A 164 -8.19 -31.16 20.43
C MET A 164 -9.39 -30.90 19.50
N THR A 165 -10.38 -30.16 19.99
CA THR A 165 -11.57 -29.75 19.20
C THR A 165 -11.28 -28.57 18.28
N GLU A 166 -10.41 -27.66 18.70
CA GLU A 166 -9.95 -26.48 17.94
C GLU A 166 -8.44 -26.61 17.69
N GLY A 167 -8.00 -26.20 16.49
CA GLY A 167 -6.59 -26.24 16.12
C GLY A 167 -5.80 -25.06 16.71
N PRO A 168 -4.46 -25.17 16.83
CA PRO A 168 -3.64 -24.15 17.48
C PRO A 168 -3.48 -22.85 16.65
N LEU A 169 -3.78 -22.89 15.35
CA LEU A 169 -3.64 -21.72 14.47
C LEU A 169 -4.98 -21.00 14.32
N ASN A 170 -4.97 -19.67 14.40
CA ASN A 170 -6.16 -18.87 14.15
C ASN A 170 -5.81 -17.57 13.40
N ILE A 171 -6.21 -17.51 12.14
CA ILE A 171 -5.96 -16.35 11.27
C ILE A 171 -6.71 -15.09 11.70
N TYR A 172 -7.81 -15.23 12.44
CA TYR A 172 -8.66 -14.13 12.88
C TYR A 172 -8.10 -13.40 14.11
N THR A 173 -6.91 -13.78 14.56
CA THR A 173 -6.20 -13.12 15.64
C THR A 173 -5.33 -11.97 15.14
N TRP A 174 -4.89 -11.11 16.06
CA TRP A 174 -3.96 -10.03 15.77
C TRP A 174 -2.67 -10.47 15.07
N PRO A 175 -1.97 -11.53 15.53
CA PRO A 175 -0.81 -12.07 14.81
C PRO A 175 -1.15 -12.60 13.43
N GLY A 176 -2.32 -13.24 13.26
CA GLY A 176 -2.81 -13.72 11.96
C GLY A 176 -3.03 -12.58 10.97
N LEU A 177 -3.62 -11.47 11.43
CA LEU A 177 -3.78 -10.25 10.64
C LEU A 177 -2.42 -9.69 10.19
N VAL A 178 -1.48 -9.50 11.13
CA VAL A 178 -0.13 -8.99 10.83
C VAL A 178 0.59 -9.91 9.85
N PHE A 179 0.50 -11.23 10.03
CA PHE A 179 1.09 -12.22 9.14
C PHE A 179 0.62 -12.05 7.69
N VAL A 180 -0.69 -11.91 7.46
CA VAL A 180 -1.24 -11.69 6.11
C VAL A 180 -0.75 -10.35 5.53
N TYR A 181 -0.79 -9.27 6.32
CA TYR A 181 -0.28 -7.97 5.88
C TYR A 181 1.20 -8.04 5.48
N VAL A 182 2.03 -8.75 6.26
CA VAL A 182 3.45 -8.90 5.98
C VAL A 182 3.66 -9.59 4.64
N ILE A 183 3.01 -10.73 4.39
CA ILE A 183 3.15 -11.49 3.14
C ILE A 183 2.79 -10.63 1.93
N TYR A 184 1.69 -9.89 2.01
CA TYR A 184 1.25 -9.02 0.92
C TYR A 184 2.10 -7.76 0.76
N SER A 185 2.81 -7.35 1.82
CA SER A 185 3.66 -6.15 1.81
C SER A 185 5.10 -6.43 1.35
N VAL A 186 5.59 -7.67 1.48
CA VAL A 186 6.94 -8.08 1.05
C VAL A 186 7.26 -7.68 -0.41
N PRO A 187 6.41 -7.96 -1.42
CA PRO A 187 6.74 -7.58 -2.80
C PRO A 187 6.78 -6.08 -3.10
N TYR A 188 6.30 -5.20 -2.19
CA TYR A 188 6.47 -3.75 -2.37
C TYR A 188 7.84 -3.24 -1.90
N VAL A 189 8.52 -4.00 -1.05
CA VAL A 189 9.78 -3.60 -0.40
C VAL A 189 10.99 -4.42 -0.86
N TYR A 190 10.74 -5.58 -1.49
CA TYR A 190 11.72 -6.36 -2.25
C TYR A 190 11.91 -5.74 -3.64
#